data_AF-A0AAP6A9Q6-F1
#
_entry.id   AF-A0AAP6A9Q6-F1
#
_cell.length_a   1.000
_cell.length_b   1.000
_cell.length_c   1.000
_cell.angle_alpha   90.00
_cell.angle_beta   90.00
_cell.angle_gamma   90.00
#
_symmetry.space_group_name_H-M   'P 1'
#
loop_
_entity.id
_entity.type
_entity.pdbx_description
1 polymer ?
#
loop_
_entity_poly.entity_id
_entity_poly.type
_entity_poly.pdbx_seq_one_letter_code
_entity_poly.pdbx_strand_id
1 'polypeptide(L)'
;YRSYLMTDVTLKDGSVLKEGTEVTKYTLQQVDTENGLVSISFDKSFLETISDDSAFQADVYLQMKRIATGQVENTYLHTVNSYVISSNTVVTHTPRPEEPSPNQPTPPQPPIETIEPPVPASVLPNTGEQESLLGLIGAGILLGTAYGLKKKEEK
;
A
#
# COMPACT_ATOMS: atom_id res chain seq x y z
N TYR A 1 -1.04 3.54 -11.70
CA TYR A 1 0.22 2.79 -11.88
C TYR A 1 1.36 3.76 -11.60
N ARG A 2 2.57 3.25 -11.36
CA ARG A 2 3.78 4.09 -11.24
C ARG A 2 4.95 3.40 -11.92
N SER A 3 5.83 4.18 -12.52
CA SER A 3 7.02 3.67 -13.22
C SER A 3 8.28 4.28 -12.63
N TYR A 4 9.30 3.46 -12.37
CA TYR A 4 10.54 3.88 -11.72
C TYR A 4 11.76 3.38 -12.49
N LEU A 5 12.80 4.21 -12.59
CA LEU A 5 14.08 3.80 -13.19
C LEU A 5 14.82 2.82 -12.28
N MET A 6 15.40 1.77 -12.86
CA MET A 6 16.20 0.75 -12.16
C MET A 6 17.72 0.93 -12.37
N THR A 7 18.11 1.99 -13.07
CA THR A 7 19.50 2.39 -13.29
C THR A 7 19.56 3.92 -13.36
N ASP A 8 20.75 4.48 -13.17
CA ASP A 8 21.03 5.84 -13.63
C ASP A 8 20.87 5.90 -15.16
N VAL A 9 20.18 6.92 -15.65
CA VAL A 9 19.93 7.15 -17.08
C VAL A 9 20.51 8.50 -17.47
N THR A 10 21.42 8.52 -18.43
CA THR A 10 22.01 9.73 -18.98
C THR A 10 21.25 10.16 -20.23
N LEU A 11 20.84 11.42 -20.27
CA LEU A 11 20.19 12.04 -21.44
C LEU A 11 21.23 12.63 -22.39
N LYS A 12 20.83 12.90 -23.63
CA LYS A 12 21.68 13.48 -24.69
C LYS A 12 22.20 14.88 -24.37
N ASP A 13 21.53 15.61 -23.48
CA ASP A 13 21.99 16.91 -22.98
C ASP A 13 23.02 16.79 -21.84
N GLY A 14 23.36 15.56 -21.43
CA GLY A 14 24.29 15.25 -20.35
C GLY A 14 23.65 15.23 -18.95
N SER A 15 22.36 15.56 -18.82
CA SER A 15 21.66 15.43 -17.54
C SER A 15 21.45 13.95 -17.17
N VAL A 16 21.37 13.67 -15.87
CA VAL A 16 21.23 12.31 -15.34
C VAL A 16 19.97 12.19 -14.50
N LEU A 17 19.10 11.25 -14.87
CA LEU A 17 18.01 10.78 -14.03
C LEU A 17 18.54 9.63 -13.16
N LYS A 18 18.42 9.75 -11.85
CA LYS A 18 18.96 8.75 -10.93
C LYS A 18 18.10 7.50 -10.85
N GLU A 19 18.71 6.36 -10.53
CA GLU A 19 17.99 5.16 -10.12
C GLU A 19 16.93 5.52 -9.05
N GLY A 20 15.75 4.89 -9.16
CA GLY A 20 14.60 5.16 -8.30
C GLY A 20 13.80 6.42 -8.68
N THR A 21 14.23 7.21 -9.67
CA THR A 21 13.44 8.35 -10.16
C THR A 21 12.11 7.86 -10.73
N GLU A 22 11.02 8.47 -10.28
CA GLU A 22 9.70 8.22 -10.86
C GLU A 22 9.61 8.85 -12.26
N VAL A 23 9.28 8.02 -13.25
CA VAL A 23 9.19 8.38 -14.67
C VAL A 23 7.78 8.18 -15.24
N THR A 24 6.77 7.97 -14.39
CA THR A 24 5.36 7.81 -14.78
C THR A 24 4.88 8.91 -15.74
N LYS A 25 5.36 10.15 -15.57
CA LYS A 25 5.00 11.29 -16.43
C LYS A 25 5.44 11.17 -17.89
N TYR A 26 6.35 10.24 -18.20
CA TYR A 26 6.85 9.95 -19.55
C TYR A 26 6.23 8.68 -20.14
N THR A 27 5.09 8.26 -19.60
CA THR A 27 4.42 7.03 -20.01
C THR A 27 2.94 7.29 -20.28
N LEU A 28 2.40 6.50 -21.20
CA LEU A 28 1.00 6.49 -21.58
C LEU A 28 0.38 5.17 -21.15
N GLN A 29 -0.82 5.26 -20.57
CA GLN A 29 -1.64 4.10 -20.26
C GLN A 29 -2.77 3.97 -21.29
N GLN A 30 -2.92 2.77 -21.82
CA GLN A 30 -4.08 2.36 -22.60
C GLN A 30 -4.77 1.20 -21.88
N VAL A 31 -6.10 1.29 -21.78
CA VAL A 31 -6.93 0.27 -21.11
C VAL A 31 -7.94 -0.25 -22.11
N ASP A 32 -7.91 -1.55 -22.36
CA ASP A 32 -8.96 -2.28 -23.05
C ASP A 32 -9.81 -2.97 -21.98
N THR A 33 -10.96 -2.38 -21.67
CA THR A 33 -11.87 -2.89 -20.64
C THR A 33 -12.62 -4.15 -21.08
N GLU A 34 -12.78 -4.36 -22.39
CA GLU A 34 -13.49 -5.52 -22.93
C GLU A 34 -12.66 -6.78 -22.77
N ASN A 35 -11.37 -6.69 -23.11
CA ASN A 35 -10.42 -7.80 -23.01
C ASN A 35 -9.65 -7.84 -21.68
N GLY A 36 -9.81 -6.83 -20.83
CA GLY A 36 -9.13 -6.74 -19.54
C GLY A 36 -7.62 -6.50 -19.65
N LEU A 37 -7.18 -5.79 -20.69
CA LEU A 37 -5.77 -5.52 -20.95
C LEU A 37 -5.38 -4.09 -20.54
N VAL A 38 -4.18 -3.97 -19.96
CA VAL A 38 -3.55 -2.67 -19.68
C VAL A 38 -2.20 -2.65 -20.38
N SER A 39 -1.98 -1.65 -21.23
CA SER A 39 -0.70 -1.40 -21.88
C SER A 39 -0.10 -0.11 -21.34
N ILE A 40 1.18 -0.16 -20.97
CA ILE A 40 1.97 0.99 -20.53
C ILE A 40 3.12 1.14 -21.51
N SER A 41 3.23 2.30 -22.13
CA SER A 41 4.28 2.61 -23.12
C SER A 41 5.00 3.89 -22.75
N PHE A 42 6.32 3.93 -22.90
CA PHE A 42 7.06 5.18 -22.80
C PHE A 42 6.79 6.09 -24.01
N ASP A 43 6.74 7.39 -23.75
CA ASP A 43 6.66 8.41 -24.80
C ASP A 43 7.89 8.31 -25.70
N LYS A 44 7.66 8.19 -27.01
CA LYS A 44 8.74 8.10 -27.99
C LYS A 44 9.71 9.28 -27.89
N SER A 45 9.17 10.48 -27.67
CA SER A 45 9.97 11.70 -27.53
C SER A 45 10.89 11.64 -26.31
N PHE A 46 10.45 11.07 -25.19
CA PHE A 46 11.31 10.85 -24.02
C PHE A 46 12.41 9.84 -24.33
N LEU A 47 12.06 8.71 -24.95
CA LEU A 47 13.05 7.69 -25.33
C LEU A 47 14.12 8.25 -26.27
N GLU A 48 13.76 9.14 -27.20
CA GLU A 48 14.69 9.80 -28.11
C GLU A 48 15.68 10.75 -27.41
N THR A 49 15.39 11.18 -26.17
CA THR A 49 16.32 12.01 -25.37
C THR A 49 17.38 11.20 -24.62
N ILE A 50 17.23 9.88 -24.51
CA ILE A 50 18.19 9.02 -23.79
C ILE A 50 19.47 8.92 -24.63
N SER A 51 20.63 9.02 -23.97
CA SER A 51 21.92 8.84 -24.63
C SER A 51 22.09 7.40 -25.12
N ASP A 52 22.67 7.23 -26.31
CA ASP A 52 22.89 5.91 -26.91
C ASP A 52 23.86 5.03 -26.08
N ASP A 53 24.73 5.67 -25.29
CA ASP A 53 25.67 4.99 -24.37
C ASP A 53 25.06 4.71 -22.98
N SER A 54 23.83 5.16 -22.72
CA SER A 54 23.17 4.96 -21.42
C SER A 54 22.48 3.61 -21.37
N ALA A 55 22.64 2.90 -20.25
CA ALA A 55 21.71 1.85 -19.89
C ALA A 55 20.30 2.44 -19.67
N PHE A 56 19.26 1.66 -19.97
CA PHE A 56 17.89 2.04 -19.69
C PHE A 56 17.11 0.82 -19.19
N GLN A 57 16.55 0.96 -17.98
CA GLN A 57 15.67 -0.03 -17.38
C GLN A 57 14.67 0.68 -16.48
N ALA A 58 13.41 0.25 -16.53
CA ALA A 58 12.36 0.77 -15.68
C ALA A 58 11.39 -0.35 -15.29
N ASP A 59 10.90 -0.28 -14.05
CA ASP A 59 9.87 -1.16 -13.54
C ASP A 59 8.53 -0.43 -13.46
N VAL A 60 7.45 -1.15 -13.75
CA VAL A 60 6.08 -0.63 -13.74
C VAL A 60 5.25 -1.35 -12.68
N TYR A 61 4.69 -0.58 -11.76
CA TYR A 61 3.84 -1.06 -10.68
C TYR A 61 2.37 -0.80 -11.03
N LEU A 62 1.66 -1.88 -11.37
CA LEU A 62 0.23 -1.86 -11.64
C LEU A 62 -0.54 -2.22 -10.36
N GLN A 63 -1.30 -1.27 -9.83
CA GLN A 63 -2.14 -1.52 -8.66
C GLN A 63 -3.44 -2.21 -9.11
N MET A 64 -3.68 -3.41 -8.57
CA MET A 64 -4.85 -4.22 -8.87
C MET A 64 -5.64 -4.50 -7.60
N LYS A 65 -6.96 -4.62 -7.73
CA LYS A 65 -7.84 -5.11 -6.66
C LYS A 65 -8.37 -6.48 -7.05
N ARG A 66 -8.19 -7.47 -6.17
CA ARG A 66 -8.89 -8.75 -6.32
C ARG A 66 -10.38 -8.56 -6.08
N ILE A 67 -11.21 -9.08 -6.99
CA ILE A 67 -12.68 -8.95 -6.93
C ILE A 67 -13.42 -10.27 -6.80
N ALA A 68 -12.69 -11.40 -6.78
CA ALA A 68 -13.26 -12.74 -6.67
C ALA A 68 -12.33 -13.68 -5.91
N THR A 69 -12.91 -14.73 -5.33
CA THR A 69 -12.20 -15.87 -4.75
C THR A 69 -11.65 -16.76 -5.86
N GLY A 70 -10.59 -17.51 -5.59
CA GLY A 70 -9.98 -18.45 -6.54
C GLY A 70 -8.57 -18.08 -6.95
N GLN A 71 -8.06 -18.80 -7.94
CA GLN A 71 -6.72 -18.61 -8.49
C GLN A 71 -6.73 -17.55 -9.59
N VAL A 72 -5.71 -16.70 -9.62
CA VAL A 72 -5.48 -15.72 -10.69
C VAL A 72 -4.02 -15.81 -11.10
N GLU A 73 -3.81 -15.90 -12.41
CA GLU A 73 -2.51 -15.86 -13.06
C GLU A 73 -2.30 -14.52 -13.76
N ASN A 74 -1.04 -14.09 -13.88
CA ASN A 74 -0.68 -12.91 -14.64
C ASN A 74 0.68 -13.08 -15.33
N THR A 75 0.74 -12.65 -16.58
CA THR A 75 1.93 -12.59 -17.43
C THR A 75 1.86 -11.27 -18.20
N TYR A 76 3.01 -10.65 -18.50
CA TYR A 76 3.04 -9.46 -19.35
C TYR A 76 3.99 -9.65 -20.54
N LEU A 77 3.77 -8.87 -21.59
CA LEU A 77 4.63 -8.79 -22.75
C LEU A 77 5.44 -7.50 -22.69
N HIS A 78 6.76 -7.62 -22.69
CA HIS A 78 7.70 -6.52 -22.77
C HIS A 78 8.13 -6.32 -24.22
N THR A 79 7.82 -5.16 -24.81
CA THR A 79 8.21 -4.83 -26.19
C THR A 79 9.32 -3.78 -26.20
N VAL A 80 10.48 -4.11 -26.77
CA VAL A 80 11.63 -3.21 -26.93
C VAL A 80 11.99 -3.16 -28.41
N ASN A 81 11.84 -1.99 -29.05
CA ASN A 81 12.17 -1.79 -30.47
C ASN A 81 11.58 -2.89 -31.38
N SER A 82 10.29 -3.21 -31.17
CA SER A 82 9.53 -4.26 -31.88
C SER A 82 9.89 -5.71 -31.54
N TYR A 83 10.85 -5.96 -30.65
CA TYR A 83 11.11 -7.28 -30.09
C TYR A 83 10.25 -7.52 -28.86
N VAL A 84 9.51 -8.63 -28.85
CA VAL A 84 8.57 -8.97 -27.78
C VAL A 84 9.16 -10.08 -26.90
N ILE A 85 9.18 -9.86 -25.60
CA ILE A 85 9.67 -10.79 -24.58
C ILE A 85 8.53 -11.04 -23.60
N SER A 86 8.17 -12.31 -23.38
CA SER A 86 7.19 -12.67 -22.34
C SER A 86 7.87 -12.74 -20.98
N SER A 87 7.19 -12.24 -19.95
CA SER A 87 7.61 -12.45 -18.56
C SER A 87 7.37 -13.89 -18.10
N ASN A 88 7.81 -14.20 -16.88
CA ASN A 88 7.28 -15.34 -16.15
C ASN A 88 5.79 -15.12 -15.80
N THR A 89 5.09 -16.23 -15.55
CA THR A 89 3.73 -16.21 -15.00
C THR A 89 3.79 -16.17 -13.48
N VAL A 90 3.03 -15.27 -12.86
CA VAL A 90 2.79 -15.26 -11.41
C VAL A 90 1.42 -15.83 -11.10
N VAL A 91 1.30 -16.59 -10.01
CA VAL A 91 0.06 -17.26 -9.61
C VAL A 91 -0.26 -16.91 -8.17
N THR A 92 -1.51 -16.56 -7.90
CA THR A 92 -1.98 -16.19 -6.56
C THR A 92 -3.36 -16.76 -6.28
N HIS A 93 -3.67 -17.08 -5.03
CA HIS A 93 -4.96 -17.64 -4.62
C HIS A 93 -5.65 -16.74 -3.60
N THR A 94 -6.96 -16.52 -3.79
CA THR A 94 -7.81 -15.82 -2.82
C THR A 94 -8.79 -16.83 -2.23
N PRO A 95 -8.70 -17.12 -0.92
CA PRO A 95 -9.58 -18.10 -0.29
C PRO A 95 -11.03 -17.62 -0.27
N ARG A 96 -11.96 -18.55 -0.17
CA ARG A 96 -13.36 -18.23 0.13
C ARG A 96 -13.46 -17.73 1.57
N PRO A 97 -14.29 -16.72 1.87
CA PRO A 97 -14.57 -16.34 3.25
C PRO A 97 -15.04 -17.55 4.04
N GLU A 98 -14.49 -17.75 5.24
CA GLU A 98 -14.97 -18.78 6.15
C GLU A 98 -16.39 -18.42 6.61
N GLU A 99 -17.28 -19.41 6.59
CA GLU A 99 -18.60 -19.24 7.21
C GLU A 99 -18.40 -19.09 8.72
N PRO A 100 -19.10 -18.14 9.37
CA PRO A 100 -19.02 -18.01 10.82
C PRO A 100 -19.41 -19.35 11.44
N SER A 101 -18.51 -19.90 12.24
CA SER A 101 -18.80 -21.11 13.01
C SER A 101 -20.03 -20.86 13.87
N PRO A 102 -21.04 -21.75 13.92
CA PRO A 102 -22.13 -21.61 14.87
C PRO A 102 -21.52 -21.50 16.26
N ASN A 103 -21.91 -20.47 17.03
CA ASN A 103 -21.49 -20.31 18.42
C ASN A 103 -21.59 -21.66 19.13
N GLN A 104 -20.44 -22.27 19.41
CA GLN A 104 -20.40 -23.34 20.38
C GLN A 104 -20.88 -22.70 21.69
N PRO A 105 -21.95 -23.20 22.33
CA PRO A 105 -22.42 -22.63 23.58
C PRO A 105 -21.25 -22.62 24.55
N THR A 106 -20.86 -21.42 24.99
CA THR A 106 -19.89 -21.26 26.06
C THR A 106 -20.45 -22.07 27.24
N PRO A 107 -19.69 -23.04 27.79
CA PRO A 107 -20.11 -23.72 29.02
C PRO A 107 -20.44 -22.64 30.06
N PRO A 108 -21.52 -22.78 30.85
CA PRO A 108 -21.86 -21.79 31.85
C PRO A 108 -20.65 -21.55 32.73
N GLN A 109 -20.12 -20.33 32.68
CA GLN A 109 -19.01 -19.93 33.52
C GLN A 109 -19.53 -19.97 34.97
N PRO A 110 -18.83 -20.64 35.91
CA PRO A 110 -19.22 -20.60 37.31
C PRO A 110 -19.22 -19.15 37.80
N PRO A 111 -20.06 -18.79 38.80
CA PRO A 111 -20.15 -17.42 39.28
C PRO A 111 -18.76 -16.86 39.62
N ILE A 112 -18.43 -15.73 39.03
CA ILE A 112 -17.19 -15.01 39.34
C ILE A 112 -17.36 -14.42 40.74
N GLU A 113 -16.59 -14.92 41.71
CA GLU A 113 -16.44 -14.24 43.00
C GLU A 113 -15.83 -12.86 42.75
N THR A 114 -16.52 -11.82 43.20
CA THR A 114 -16.03 -10.44 43.10
C THR A 114 -14.89 -10.26 44.09
N ILE A 115 -13.65 -10.24 43.61
CA ILE A 115 -12.49 -9.82 44.39
C ILE A 115 -12.16 -8.38 43.97
N GLU A 116 -12.23 -7.45 44.92
CA GLU A 116 -11.87 -6.03 44.73
C GLU A 116 -10.43 -5.87 44.20
N PRO A 117 -10.17 -4.94 43.27
CA PRO A 117 -8.84 -4.76 42.70
C PRO A 117 -7.93 -3.92 43.62
N PRO A 118 -6.72 -4.38 43.95
CA PRO A 118 -5.68 -3.49 44.46
C PRO A 118 -4.98 -2.72 43.32
N VAL A 119 -4.64 -1.48 43.65
CA VAL A 119 -4.06 -0.39 42.84
C VAL A 119 -2.78 -0.79 42.06
N PRO A 120 -2.58 -0.36 40.80
CA PRO A 120 -1.47 -0.82 39.95
C PRO A 120 -0.14 -0.13 40.26
N ALA A 121 0.93 -0.92 40.39
CA ALA A 121 2.30 -0.42 40.32
C ALA A 121 2.88 -0.68 38.92
N SER A 122 3.24 0.41 38.24
CA SER A 122 3.89 0.44 36.94
C SER A 122 5.31 -0.12 36.99
N VAL A 123 5.61 -1.12 36.18
CA VAL A 123 6.98 -1.42 35.72
C VAL A 123 6.93 -1.98 34.29
N LEU A 124 7.51 -1.24 33.34
CA LEU A 124 7.93 -1.73 32.01
C LEU A 124 9.19 -2.61 32.18
N PRO A 125 9.45 -3.64 31.34
CA PRO A 125 10.17 -3.35 30.07
C PRO A 125 10.08 -4.34 28.88
N ASN A 126 10.43 -3.78 27.71
CA ASN A 126 11.19 -4.27 26.54
C ASN A 126 10.72 -5.42 25.63
N THR A 127 10.99 -5.19 24.34
CA THR A 127 10.54 -5.79 23.08
C THR A 127 10.95 -7.24 22.80
N GLY A 128 10.07 -7.99 22.13
CA GLY A 128 10.39 -9.24 21.41
C GLY A 128 9.17 -9.91 20.76
N GLU A 129 9.02 -9.69 19.44
CA GLU A 129 8.28 -10.47 18.44
C GLU A 129 6.74 -10.66 18.55
N GLN A 130 6.09 -10.34 17.41
CA GLN A 130 4.79 -10.76 16.90
C GLN A 130 3.57 -10.63 17.82
N GLU A 131 2.72 -9.64 17.53
CA GLU A 131 1.33 -9.85 17.07
C GLU A 131 0.58 -8.51 17.11
N SER A 132 0.13 -8.13 15.92
CA SER A 132 -1.11 -7.42 15.59
C SER A 132 -1.56 -6.16 16.38
N LEU A 133 -1.62 -5.08 15.61
CA LEU A 133 -2.24 -3.80 15.89
C LEU A 133 -3.78 -3.95 15.95
N LEU A 134 -4.37 -4.06 17.15
CA LEU A 134 -5.81 -3.83 17.34
C LEU A 134 -6.00 -2.80 18.45
N GLY A 135 -6.51 -1.64 18.03
CA GLY A 135 -6.41 -0.39 18.75
C GLY A 135 -7.37 -0.22 19.92
N LEU A 136 -7.01 0.77 20.75
CA LEU A 136 -7.98 1.55 21.49
C LEU A 136 -7.75 3.02 21.13
N ILE A 137 -8.51 3.49 20.14
CA ILE A 137 -8.83 4.90 20.02
C ILE A 137 -9.64 5.25 21.26
N GLY A 138 -9.00 5.92 22.20
CA GLY A 138 -9.61 6.52 23.38
C GLY A 138 -9.05 7.92 23.58
N ALA A 139 -9.22 8.79 22.57
CA ALA A 139 -8.93 10.21 22.70
C ALA A 139 -9.96 10.86 23.64
N GLY A 140 -9.71 10.80 24.94
CA GLY A 140 -10.35 11.65 25.95
C GLY A 140 -9.40 12.76 26.36
N ILE A 141 -9.29 13.83 25.56
CA ILE A 141 -8.58 15.04 25.99
C ILE A 141 -9.41 15.72 27.10
N LEU A 142 -8.71 15.86 28.21
CA LEU A 142 -8.99 16.48 29.51
C LEU A 142 -9.95 17.69 29.52
N LEU A 143 -10.91 17.61 30.44
CA LEU A 143 -11.60 18.75 31.04
C LEU A 143 -10.64 19.57 31.92
N GLY A 144 -10.61 20.90 31.69
CA GLY A 144 -10.58 21.90 32.76
C GLY A 144 -9.24 22.56 33.10
N THR A 145 -9.12 23.86 32.79
CA THR A 145 -8.71 24.84 33.81
C THR A 145 -9.65 26.03 33.75
N ALA A 146 -9.91 26.58 34.93
CA ALA A 146 -11.02 27.46 35.23
C ALA A 146 -10.58 28.92 35.47
N TYR A 147 -11.59 29.79 35.57
CA TYR A 147 -11.64 31.10 36.21
C TYR A 147 -11.16 32.36 35.43
N GLY A 148 -12.09 33.30 35.28
CA GLY A 148 -11.84 34.68 34.88
C GLY A 148 -13.10 35.50 34.52
N LEU A 149 -13.97 35.77 35.49
CA LEU A 149 -15.09 36.72 35.40
C LEU A 149 -14.64 38.13 34.98
N LYS A 150 -15.35 38.79 34.04
CA LYS A 150 -16.21 39.95 34.36
C LYS A 150 -16.99 40.51 33.15
N LYS A 151 -18.28 40.73 33.45
CA LYS A 151 -19.40 41.37 32.75
C LYS A 151 -19.16 42.84 32.33
N LYS A 152 -19.66 43.24 31.14
CA LYS A 152 -20.75 44.25 30.98
C LYS A 152 -21.18 44.51 29.53
N GLU A 153 -22.45 44.16 29.29
CA GLU A 153 -23.55 44.89 28.62
C GLU A 153 -23.37 45.58 27.25
N GLU A 154 -24.21 45.08 26.33
CA GLU A 154 -24.94 45.69 25.21
C GLU A 154 -24.78 47.19 24.92
N LYS A 155 -24.63 47.49 23.63
CA LYS A 155 -25.74 48.05 22.84
C LYS A 155 -25.65 47.63 21.38
#